data_AF-A0A7V5WDV8-F1
#
_entry.id   AF-A0A7V5WDV8-F1
#
_cell.length_a   1.000
_cell.length_b   1.000
_cell.length_c   1.000
_cell.angle_alpha   90.00
_cell.angle_beta   90.00
_cell.angle_gamma   90.00
#
_symmetry.space_group_name_H-M   'P 1'
#
loop_
_entity.id
_entity.type
_entity.pdbx_description
1 polymer ?
#
loop_
_entity_poly.entity_id
_entity_poly.type
_entity_poly.pdbx_seq_one_letter_code
_entity_poly.pdbx_strand_id
1 'polypeptide(L)'
;MPSPDRSPWGQRALQHARILTEATPGRGSATRHEAQAAVYVHTQLKRMGYEVQQQPFIGLRSIWFFLAMAFGFASLGHIGGPFLAYSLGAWTAWGVRAALFGFAFYLMWRKFTFRRFPLRASLPQGPSQNVIAVAAPKEEARRRVVLIAHLDSHRAVIWFATDWL
;
A
#
# COMPACT_ATOMS: atom_id res chain seq x y z
N MET A 1 -41.58 3.30 8.65
CA MET A 1 -40.32 3.23 9.42
C MET A 1 -39.64 4.59 9.31
N PRO A 2 -39.30 5.27 10.43
CA PRO A 2 -38.54 6.51 10.36
C PRO A 2 -37.16 6.21 9.75
N SER A 3 -36.68 7.06 8.83
CA SER A 3 -35.33 6.92 8.31
C SER A 3 -34.34 7.00 9.49
N PRO A 4 -33.28 6.18 9.52
CA PRO A 4 -32.28 6.30 10.57
C PRO A 4 -31.67 7.70 10.42
N ASP A 5 -31.90 8.54 11.42
CA ASP A 5 -31.48 9.93 11.45
C ASP A 5 -29.96 9.98 11.26
N ARG A 6 -29.52 10.22 10.02
CA ARG A 6 -28.11 10.20 9.66
C ARG A 6 -27.51 11.45 10.25
N SER A 7 -26.82 11.29 11.39
CA SER A 7 -26.02 12.34 12.04
C SER A 7 -25.37 13.27 11.01
N PRO A 8 -25.40 14.61 11.23
CA PRO A 8 -24.78 15.60 10.33
C PRO A 8 -23.31 15.31 10.01
N TRP A 9 -22.61 14.57 10.88
CA TRP A 9 -21.24 14.12 10.68
C TRP A 9 -21.15 12.97 9.68
N GLY A 10 -22.06 12.01 9.74
CA GLY A 10 -22.12 10.88 8.82
C GLY A 10 -22.40 11.32 7.39
N GLN A 11 -23.31 12.29 7.21
CA GLN A 11 -23.61 12.85 5.88
C GLN A 11 -22.39 13.58 5.28
N ARG A 12 -21.69 14.39 6.08
CA ARG A 12 -20.45 15.06 5.63
C ARG A 12 -19.33 14.08 5.32
N ALA A 13 -19.14 13.05 6.14
CA ALA A 13 -18.16 12.01 5.87
C ALA A 13 -18.45 11.29 4.54
N LEU A 14 -19.72 10.92 4.30
CA LEU A 14 -20.16 10.33 3.03
C LEU A 14 -19.93 11.28 1.84
N GLN A 15 -20.17 12.57 2.01
CA GLN A 15 -19.91 13.57 0.98
C GLN A 15 -18.42 13.63 0.61
N HIS A 16 -17.51 13.67 1.60
CA HIS A 16 -16.08 13.62 1.33
C HIS A 16 -15.65 12.32 0.63
N ALA A 17 -16.20 11.18 1.04
CA ALA A 17 -15.93 9.89 0.41
C ALA A 17 -16.39 9.84 -1.06
N ARG A 18 -17.58 10.41 -1.37
CA ARG A 18 -18.08 10.55 -2.74
C ARG A 18 -17.17 11.43 -3.58
N ILE A 19 -16.85 12.64 -3.09
CA ILE A 19 -15.95 13.57 -3.80
C ILE A 19 -14.60 12.90 -4.11
N LEU A 20 -13.99 12.23 -3.13
CA LEU A 20 -12.73 11.52 -3.35
C LEU A 20 -12.87 10.41 -4.41
N THR A 21 -13.97 9.66 -4.39
CA THR A 21 -14.17 8.53 -5.31
C THR A 21 -14.50 8.99 -6.72
N GLU A 22 -15.30 10.04 -6.88
CA GLU A 22 -15.69 10.61 -8.17
C GLU A 22 -14.54 11.40 -8.80
N ALA A 23 -13.81 12.22 -8.02
CA ALA A 23 -12.71 13.03 -8.54
C ALA A 23 -11.42 12.24 -8.77
N THR A 24 -11.21 11.14 -8.03
CA THR A 24 -10.00 10.31 -8.12
C THR A 24 -10.35 8.81 -8.23
N PRO A 25 -10.94 8.38 -9.35
CA PRO A 25 -11.28 6.99 -9.56
C PRO A 25 -10.00 6.15 -9.64
N GLY A 26 -9.88 5.13 -8.79
CA GLY A 26 -8.67 4.29 -8.75
C GLY A 26 -7.40 5.07 -8.37
N ARG A 27 -7.38 5.65 -7.17
CA ARG A 27 -6.22 6.34 -6.56
C ARG A 27 -5.13 5.37 -6.08
N GLY A 28 -4.56 4.61 -7.01
CA GLY A 28 -3.43 3.70 -6.73
C GLY A 28 -2.24 4.41 -6.08
N SER A 29 -1.46 3.67 -5.29
CA SER A 29 -0.28 4.22 -4.60
C SER A 29 0.72 4.86 -5.58
N ALA A 30 1.28 6.02 -5.20
CA ALA A 30 2.25 6.76 -6.02
C ALA A 30 1.77 7.09 -7.44
N THR A 31 0.49 7.46 -7.57
CA THR A 31 -0.13 7.90 -8.83
C THR A 31 -0.57 9.36 -8.75
N ARG A 32 -0.86 9.98 -9.91
CA ARG A 32 -1.38 11.35 -9.96
C ARG A 32 -2.72 11.49 -9.22
N HIS A 33 -3.58 10.48 -9.26
CA HIS A 33 -4.85 10.47 -8.54
C HIS A 33 -4.66 10.42 -7.02
N GLU A 34 -3.66 9.68 -6.52
CA GLU A 34 -3.30 9.69 -5.11
C GLU A 34 -2.76 11.06 -4.67
N ALA A 35 -1.92 11.70 -5.49
CA ALA A 35 -1.48 13.08 -5.25
C ALA A 35 -2.65 14.09 -5.23
N GLN A 36 -3.61 13.98 -6.16
CA GLN A 36 -4.80 14.84 -6.18
C GLN A 36 -5.68 14.64 -4.94
N ALA A 37 -5.88 13.38 -4.52
CA ALA A 37 -6.60 13.07 -3.29
C ALA A 37 -5.91 13.70 -2.07
N ALA A 38 -4.58 13.64 -2.01
CA ALA A 38 -3.81 14.25 -0.92
C ALA A 38 -3.96 15.77 -0.88
N VAL A 39 -3.97 16.44 -2.04
CA VAL A 39 -4.27 17.88 -2.15
C VAL A 39 -5.66 18.19 -1.62
N TYR A 40 -6.67 17.41 -1.99
CA TYR A 40 -8.03 17.59 -1.48
C TYR A 40 -8.10 17.48 0.05
N VAL A 41 -7.56 16.39 0.61
CA VAL A 41 -7.57 16.14 2.06
C VAL A 41 -6.80 17.23 2.80
N HIS A 42 -5.63 17.62 2.30
CA HIS A 42 -4.86 18.72 2.87
C HIS A 42 -5.67 20.02 2.92
N THR A 43 -6.32 20.39 1.82
CA THR A 43 -7.15 21.61 1.77
C THR A 43 -8.35 21.52 2.71
N GLN A 44 -9.05 20.38 2.81
CA GLN A 44 -10.18 20.24 3.73
C GLN A 44 -9.74 20.36 5.20
N LEU A 45 -8.64 19.70 5.58
CA LEU A 45 -8.12 19.76 6.96
C LEU A 45 -7.64 21.16 7.32
N LYS A 46 -6.98 21.88 6.39
CA LYS A 46 -6.63 23.29 6.59
C LYS A 46 -7.86 24.17 6.79
N ARG A 47 -8.93 23.98 5.99
CA ARG A 47 -10.20 24.71 6.14
C ARG A 47 -10.90 24.42 7.48
N MET A 48 -10.68 23.24 8.06
CA MET A 48 -11.17 22.88 9.39
C MET A 48 -10.32 23.49 10.53
N GLY A 49 -9.25 24.24 10.22
CA GLY A 49 -8.42 24.92 11.20
C GLY A 49 -7.26 24.08 11.76
N TYR A 50 -6.95 22.92 11.17
CA TYR A 50 -5.81 22.12 11.60
C TYR A 50 -4.48 22.66 11.06
N GLU A 51 -3.41 22.45 11.84
CA GLU A 51 -2.07 22.51 11.28
C GLU A 51 -1.86 21.26 10.44
N VAL A 52 -1.64 21.43 9.13
CA VAL A 52 -1.47 20.31 8.21
C VAL A 52 -0.08 20.35 7.59
N GLN A 53 0.58 19.20 7.60
CA GLN A 53 1.90 18.97 7.03
C GLN A 53 1.81 17.85 5.98
N GLN A 54 2.59 17.98 4.92
CA GLN A 54 2.81 16.90 3.97
C GLN A 54 4.17 16.25 4.25
N GLN A 55 4.20 14.93 4.32
CA GLN A 55 5.43 14.17 4.46
C GLN A 55 5.67 13.38 3.17
N PRO A 56 6.55 13.86 2.27
CA PRO A 56 6.84 13.19 1.00
C PRO A 56 7.72 11.95 1.22
N PHE A 57 7.51 10.93 0.40
CA PHE A 57 8.35 9.73 0.33
C PHE A 57 8.30 9.07 -1.05
N ILE A 58 9.17 8.08 -1.28
CA ILE A 58 9.14 7.25 -2.49
C ILE A 58 8.43 5.93 -2.19
N GLY A 59 7.24 5.77 -2.77
CA GLY A 59 6.38 4.61 -2.62
C GLY A 59 6.53 3.61 -3.78
N LEU A 60 6.25 2.33 -3.51
CA LEU A 60 6.05 1.34 -4.58
C LEU A 60 4.65 1.54 -5.16
N ARG A 61 4.49 1.42 -6.47
CA ARG A 61 3.18 1.59 -7.13
C ARG A 61 2.20 0.46 -6.86
N SER A 62 2.69 -0.73 -6.52
CA SER A 62 1.85 -1.90 -6.26
C SER A 62 2.62 -2.95 -5.47
N ILE A 63 1.96 -3.56 -4.49
CA ILE A 63 2.51 -4.71 -3.77
C ILE A 63 2.62 -5.95 -4.67
N TRP A 64 1.80 -6.04 -5.72
CA TRP A 64 1.79 -7.20 -6.62
C TRP A 64 3.09 -7.38 -7.39
N PHE A 65 3.78 -6.30 -7.78
CA PHE A 65 5.09 -6.44 -8.43
C PHE A 65 6.14 -7.03 -7.49
N PHE A 66 6.09 -6.65 -6.21
CA PHE A 66 6.95 -7.25 -5.20
C PHE A 66 6.62 -8.73 -4.98
N LEU A 67 5.34 -9.08 -4.85
CA LEU A 67 4.90 -10.46 -4.67
C LEU A 67 5.26 -11.33 -5.88
N ALA A 68 5.05 -10.81 -7.10
CA ALA A 68 5.44 -11.49 -8.33
C ALA A 68 6.95 -11.75 -8.39
N MET A 69 7.77 -10.79 -7.95
CA MET A 69 9.22 -10.99 -7.87
C MET A 69 9.60 -12.06 -6.83
N ALA A 70 9.06 -11.98 -5.61
CA ALA A 70 9.37 -12.93 -4.54
C ALA A 70 8.91 -14.36 -4.89
N PHE A 71 7.67 -14.50 -5.36
CA PHE A 71 7.16 -15.79 -5.83
C PHE A 71 7.83 -16.23 -7.13
N GLY A 72 8.27 -15.31 -7.99
CA GLY A 72 9.08 -15.63 -9.16
C GLY A 72 10.36 -16.37 -8.79
N PHE A 73 11.11 -15.91 -7.78
CA PHE A 73 12.30 -16.62 -7.29
C PHE A 73 11.96 -18.00 -6.72
N ALA A 74 10.91 -18.11 -5.90
CA ALA A 74 10.48 -19.40 -5.35
C ALA A 74 10.06 -20.38 -6.45
N SER A 75 9.27 -19.93 -7.42
CA SER A 75 8.82 -20.71 -8.57
C SER A 75 9.97 -21.12 -9.48
N LEU A 76 10.96 -20.24 -9.72
CA LEU A 76 12.18 -20.59 -10.46
C LEU A 76 12.95 -21.72 -9.77
N GLY A 77 13.07 -21.66 -8.45
CA GLY A 77 13.65 -22.76 -7.67
C GLY A 77 12.85 -24.05 -7.83
N HIS A 78 11.53 -23.98 -7.64
CA HIS A 78 10.66 -25.15 -7.70
C HIS A 78 10.64 -25.82 -9.08
N ILE A 79 10.40 -25.05 -10.14
CA ILE A 79 10.22 -25.52 -11.52
C ILE A 79 11.56 -25.81 -12.20
N GLY A 80 12.57 -24.96 -12.01
CA GLY A 80 13.90 -25.15 -12.60
C GLY A 80 14.70 -26.27 -11.93
N GLY A 81 14.31 -26.61 -10.70
CA GLY A 81 14.96 -27.61 -9.88
C GLY A 81 15.19 -28.97 -10.56
N PRO A 82 14.16 -29.62 -11.14
CA PRO A 82 14.32 -30.92 -11.79
C PRO A 82 15.29 -30.88 -12.98
N PHE A 83 15.22 -29.83 -13.81
CA PHE A 83 16.14 -29.62 -14.92
C PHE A 83 17.60 -29.48 -14.44
N LEU A 84 17.82 -28.68 -13.39
CA LEU A 84 19.12 -28.55 -12.75
C LEU A 84 19.62 -29.88 -12.17
N ALA A 85 18.75 -30.71 -11.60
CA ALA A 85 19.13 -32.01 -11.05
C ALA A 85 19.59 -32.97 -12.14
N TYR A 86 18.91 -32.93 -13.30
CA TYR A 86 19.28 -33.71 -14.47
C TYR A 86 20.65 -33.29 -15.03
N SER A 87 20.92 -31.98 -15.13
CA SER A 87 22.16 -31.48 -15.75
C SER A 87 23.37 -31.38 -14.81
N LEU A 88 23.17 -31.07 -13.53
CA LEU A 88 24.23 -30.70 -12.58
C LEU A 88 24.30 -31.60 -11.33
N GLY A 89 23.44 -32.62 -11.27
CA GLY A 89 23.31 -33.52 -10.12
C GLY A 89 22.40 -33.00 -9.02
N ALA A 90 21.88 -33.94 -8.22
CA ALA A 90 20.83 -33.69 -7.23
C ALA A 90 21.24 -32.68 -6.15
N TRP A 91 22.47 -32.77 -5.62
CA TRP A 91 22.95 -31.89 -4.55
C TRP A 91 23.11 -30.44 -5.01
N THR A 92 23.71 -30.23 -6.19
CA THR A 92 23.84 -28.90 -6.79
C THR A 92 22.47 -28.27 -7.00
N ALA A 93 21.54 -29.03 -7.57
CA ALA A 93 20.18 -28.57 -7.78
C ALA A 93 19.47 -28.24 -6.47
N TRP A 94 19.62 -29.07 -5.44
CA TRP A 94 19.07 -28.80 -4.11
C TRP A 94 19.62 -27.50 -3.52
N GLY A 95 20.93 -27.25 -3.62
CA GLY A 95 21.56 -26.02 -3.14
C GLY A 95 21.00 -24.78 -3.83
N VAL A 96 20.85 -24.82 -5.16
CA VAL A 96 20.25 -23.71 -5.93
C VAL A 96 18.80 -23.49 -5.53
N ARG A 97 18.00 -24.56 -5.38
CA ARG A 97 16.60 -24.46 -4.91
C ARG A 97 16.53 -23.80 -3.54
N ALA A 98 17.31 -24.28 -2.59
CA ALA A 98 17.34 -23.77 -1.22
C ALA A 98 17.74 -22.28 -1.20
N ALA A 99 18.71 -21.88 -2.01
CA ALA A 99 19.13 -20.48 -2.14
C ALA A 99 18.00 -19.59 -2.70
N LEU A 100 17.30 -20.03 -3.75
CA LEU A 100 16.19 -19.27 -4.35
C LEU A 100 14.99 -19.12 -3.41
N PHE A 101 14.61 -20.20 -2.73
CA PHE A 101 13.55 -20.16 -1.70
C PHE A 101 13.97 -19.31 -0.50
N GLY A 102 15.19 -19.47 -0.01
CA GLY A 102 15.75 -18.66 1.08
C GLY A 102 15.79 -17.17 0.72
N PHE A 103 16.13 -16.83 -0.52
CA PHE A 103 16.13 -15.45 -1.00
C PHE A 103 14.71 -14.89 -1.11
N ALA A 104 13.75 -15.66 -1.65
CA ALA A 104 12.33 -15.27 -1.68
C ALA A 104 11.78 -15.02 -0.26
N PHE A 105 12.05 -15.91 0.68
CA PHE A 105 11.70 -15.75 2.09
C PHE A 105 12.35 -14.50 2.69
N TYR A 106 13.64 -14.29 2.45
CA TYR A 106 14.37 -13.11 2.92
C TYR A 106 13.77 -11.81 2.39
N LEU A 107 13.40 -11.73 1.10
CA LEU A 107 12.71 -10.58 0.53
C LEU A 107 11.38 -10.32 1.25
N MET A 108 10.59 -11.38 1.46
CA MET A 108 9.29 -11.32 2.14
C MET A 108 9.42 -10.84 3.58
N TRP A 109 10.36 -11.42 4.33
CA TRP A 109 10.68 -11.03 5.70
C TRP A 109 11.08 -9.56 5.78
N ARG A 110 11.98 -9.09 4.91
CA ARG A 110 12.42 -7.68 4.89
C ARG A 110 11.24 -6.75 4.58
N LYS A 111 10.38 -7.10 3.63
CA LYS A 111 9.20 -6.30 3.27
C LYS A 111 8.21 -6.17 4.44
N PHE A 112 7.86 -7.27 5.11
CA PHE A 112 6.87 -7.27 6.20
C PHE A 112 7.42 -6.82 7.56
N THR A 113 8.74 -6.76 7.70
CA THR A 113 9.40 -6.11 8.85
C THR A 113 9.77 -4.64 8.57
N PHE A 114 9.22 -4.05 7.50
CA PHE A 114 9.43 -2.66 7.09
C PHE A 114 10.91 -2.28 6.86
N ARG A 115 11.75 -3.26 6.50
CA ARG A 115 13.17 -3.04 6.18
C ARG A 115 13.35 -2.81 4.69
N ARG A 116 14.36 -2.01 4.31
CA ARG A 116 14.79 -1.91 2.90
C ARG A 116 15.14 -3.30 2.38
N PHE A 117 14.91 -3.64 1.13
CA PHE A 117 15.23 -4.96 0.56
C PHE A 117 16.00 -4.79 -0.77
N PRO A 118 16.87 -5.75 -1.14
CA PRO A 118 17.57 -5.70 -2.42
C PRO A 118 16.58 -5.75 -3.58
N LEU A 119 16.96 -5.27 -4.76
CA LEU A 119 16.08 -5.19 -5.95
C LEU A 119 14.86 -4.29 -5.78
N ARG A 120 14.73 -3.52 -4.68
CA ARG A 120 13.64 -2.55 -4.54
C ARG A 120 13.62 -1.58 -5.73
N ALA A 121 14.79 -1.08 -6.15
CA ALA A 121 14.93 -0.12 -7.23
C ALA A 121 14.48 -0.64 -8.61
N SER A 122 14.40 -1.97 -8.82
CA SER A 122 13.89 -2.55 -10.08
C SER A 122 12.37 -2.64 -10.13
N LEU A 123 11.67 -2.35 -9.03
CA LEU A 123 10.21 -2.33 -8.98
C LEU A 123 9.67 -0.95 -9.38
N PRO A 124 8.45 -0.85 -9.95
CA PRO A 124 7.83 0.44 -10.25
C PRO A 124 7.62 1.29 -8.98
N GLN A 125 8.19 2.48 -8.98
CA GLN A 125 8.11 3.43 -7.87
C GLN A 125 7.57 4.80 -8.33
N GLY A 126 7.27 5.65 -7.37
CA GLY A 126 6.95 7.05 -7.62
C GLY A 126 6.94 7.86 -6.33
N PRO A 127 6.86 9.20 -6.45
CA PRO A 127 6.57 10.05 -5.31
C PRO A 127 5.19 9.73 -4.74
N SER A 128 5.05 9.80 -3.43
CA SER A 128 3.82 9.68 -2.65
C SER A 128 3.95 10.49 -1.36
N GLN A 129 2.88 10.64 -0.60
CA GLN A 129 2.86 11.53 0.56
C GLN A 129 1.90 11.07 1.64
N ASN A 130 2.28 11.29 2.90
CA ASN A 130 1.32 11.33 4.00
C ASN A 130 0.79 12.75 4.17
N VAL A 131 -0.48 12.88 4.52
CA VAL A 131 -1.08 14.15 4.97
C VAL A 131 -1.33 14.03 6.47
N ILE A 132 -0.64 14.85 7.25
CA ILE A 132 -0.66 14.78 8.71
C ILE A 132 -1.33 16.06 9.22
N ALA A 133 -2.43 15.94 9.94
CA ALA A 133 -3.08 17.05 10.63
C ALA A 133 -2.88 16.93 12.14
N VAL A 134 -2.51 18.05 12.76
CA VAL A 134 -2.31 18.16 14.20
C VAL A 134 -3.37 19.12 14.76
N ALA A 135 -4.11 18.64 15.75
CA ALA A 135 -4.96 19.48 16.59
C ALA A 135 -4.12 20.05 17.73
N ALA A 136 -3.99 21.36 17.80
CA ALA A 136 -3.28 22.00 18.90
C ALA A 136 -3.99 21.69 20.23
N PRO A 137 -3.25 21.30 21.27
CA PRO A 137 -3.85 21.12 22.59
C PRO A 137 -4.27 22.50 23.13
N LYS A 138 -5.42 22.56 23.81
CA LYS A 138 -5.90 23.81 24.44
C LYS A 138 -5.12 24.18 25.70
N GLU A 139 -4.52 23.17 26.34
CA GLU A 139 -3.76 23.24 27.58
C GLU A 139 -2.53 22.32 27.46
N GLU A 140 -1.88 22.00 28.58
CA GLU A 140 -0.79 21.05 28.62
C GLU A 140 -1.23 19.67 28.08
N ALA A 141 -0.47 19.14 27.12
CA ALA A 141 -0.80 17.89 26.45
C ALA A 141 -0.56 16.68 27.36
N ARG A 142 -1.61 16.18 28.02
CA ARG A 142 -1.53 14.99 28.89
C ARG A 142 -1.57 13.66 28.14
N ARG A 143 -2.17 13.64 26.95
CA ARG A 143 -2.36 12.43 26.12
C ARG A 143 -2.28 12.78 24.65
N ARG A 144 -1.88 11.81 23.84
CA ARG A 144 -1.87 11.90 22.38
C ARG A 144 -2.75 10.80 21.79
N VAL A 145 -3.68 11.20 20.93
CA VAL A 145 -4.50 10.28 20.14
C VAL A 145 -4.08 10.42 18.68
N VAL A 146 -3.84 9.29 18.02
CA VAL A 146 -3.48 9.25 16.60
C VAL A 146 -4.58 8.50 15.86
N LEU A 147 -5.24 9.19 14.94
CA LEU A 147 -6.22 8.60 14.02
C LEU A 147 -5.55 8.41 12.66
N ILE A 148 -5.66 7.21 12.10
CA ILE A 148 -4.99 6.85 10.85
C ILE A 148 -6.02 6.29 9.88
N ALA A 149 -5.95 6.74 8.63
CA ALA A 149 -6.67 6.17 7.50
C ALA A 149 -5.74 6.12 6.29
N HIS A 150 -5.89 5.11 5.44
CA HIS A 150 -5.20 5.07 4.15
C HIS A 150 -6.00 5.88 3.12
N LEU A 151 -5.28 6.65 2.30
CA LEU A 151 -5.91 7.48 1.28
C LEU A 151 -5.95 6.77 -0.08
N ASP A 152 -4.90 6.02 -0.39
CA ASP A 152 -4.77 5.28 -1.62
C ASP A 152 -5.74 4.09 -1.69
N SER A 153 -6.06 3.67 -2.91
CA SER A 153 -6.92 2.54 -3.19
C SER A 153 -6.11 1.45 -3.88
N HIS A 154 -6.29 0.22 -3.44
CA HIS A 154 -5.67 -0.91 -4.11
C HIS A 154 -6.47 -1.31 -5.36
N ARG A 155 -5.78 -1.80 -6.41
CA ARG A 155 -6.49 -2.54 -7.44
C ARG A 155 -6.96 -3.86 -6.83
N ALA A 156 -8.27 -4.02 -6.72
CA ALA A 156 -8.87 -5.29 -6.36
C ALA A 156 -8.45 -6.35 -7.38
N VAL A 157 -8.20 -7.58 -6.91
CA VAL A 157 -8.07 -8.73 -7.80
C VAL A 157 -9.43 -8.89 -8.49
N ILE A 158 -9.42 -9.28 -9.77
CA ILE A 158 -10.63 -9.33 -10.62
C ILE A 158 -11.83 -10.00 -9.93
N TRP A 159 -11.58 -11.05 -9.15
CA TRP A 159 -12.56 -11.78 -8.34
C TRP A 159 -13.36 -10.93 -7.35
N PHE A 160 -12.81 -9.82 -6.86
CA PHE A 160 -13.47 -8.89 -5.94
C PHE A 160 -13.96 -7.61 -6.63
N ALA A 161 -13.76 -7.51 -7.95
CA ALA A 161 -14.13 -6.34 -8.75
C ALA A 161 -15.33 -6.61 -9.67
N THR A 162 -15.94 -7.80 -9.57
CA THR A 162 -17.00 -8.28 -10.45
C THR A 162 -18.15 -8.87 -9.64
N ASP A 163 -19.39 -8.48 -9.96
CA ASP A 163 -20.63 -8.95 -9.32
C ASP A 163 -21.11 -10.33 -9.83
N TRP A 164 -20.19 -11.17 -10.32
CA TRP A 164 -20.52 -12.45 -10.98
C TRP A 164 -20.49 -13.66 -10.01
N LEU A 165 -20.23 -13.40 -8.73
CA LEU A 165 -20.39 -14.35 -7.61
C LEU A 165 -21.61 -13.92 -6.78
#